data_AF-A0A5N7MKF2-F1
#
_entry.id   AF-A0A5N7MKF2-F1
#
_cell.length_a   1.000
_cell.length_b   1.000
_cell.length_c   1.000
_cell.angle_alpha   90.00
_cell.angle_beta   90.00
_cell.angle_gamma   90.00
#
_symmetry.space_group_name_H-M   'P 1'
#
loop_
_entity.id
_entity.type
_entity.pdbx_description
1 polymer ?
#
loop_
_entity_poly.entity_id
_entity_poly.type
_entity_poly.pdbx_seq_one_letter_code
_entity_poly.pdbx_strand_id
1 'polypeptide(L)'
;MAIPYIAARIVRLTETSGPCAIIAYLGRTTVRAQRTGIRHDYRRLTGDVVYEDVWLPEEAPARLAGPAALANAMEAAERVRTWDDRQRLPQPAWSLIIALPPDREVSLDEAIEIVDRIVAEIRGEYRLAAYVAIHEPRLRKRTALSPNRHAHVILPLRELTPDGFATTKLRELFARVRTMSDTIRERASVKRPYYVAEGVSWPDLAWSVQNRYFLEIGSELRVQPIAAVPQDHWPALMWSTEPGAVDKYLRDLHKQNRAFALNDGLELVTVLMRGRSTLLLEDLRAFLERCIDDPATRRDRINAILAHPEIVECVPSRQGAKADRITTREIHRLLTDAIAVVDRCVKNQSERLQAVRGSTSQEVINAIQDALKKWGVDRSNMDNEGTEGTDVVLIGESLSHIDGDRWIPVTGLTEGKPTPVQKLKGPPEEWKLA
;
A
#
# COMPACT_ATOMS: atom_id res chain seq x y z
N MET A 1 -17.01 7.39 7.45
CA MET A 1 -16.14 6.24 7.74
C MET A 1 -14.96 6.30 6.82
N ALA A 2 -13.78 6.39 7.42
CA ALA A 2 -12.50 6.26 6.74
C ALA A 2 -12.39 4.91 6.02
N ILE A 3 -11.90 4.93 4.77
CA ILE A 3 -11.65 3.73 3.97
C ILE A 3 -10.15 3.71 3.64
N PRO A 4 -9.45 2.56 3.80
CA PRO A 4 -8.03 2.46 3.49
C PRO A 4 -7.83 2.36 1.98
N TYR A 5 -7.83 3.50 1.28
CA TYR A 5 -7.76 3.55 -0.17
C TYR A 5 -6.77 4.59 -0.68
N ILE A 6 -5.82 4.13 -1.50
CA ILE A 6 -4.96 4.98 -2.32
C ILE A 6 -4.98 4.44 -3.75
N ALA A 7 -5.25 5.32 -4.72
CA ALA A 7 -5.12 5.03 -6.13
C ALA A 7 -3.84 5.68 -6.68
N ALA A 8 -2.87 4.88 -7.10
CA ALA A 8 -1.66 5.38 -7.73
C ALA A 8 -1.72 5.24 -9.26
N ARG A 9 -1.42 6.32 -9.99
CA ARG A 9 -1.38 6.34 -11.45
C ARG A 9 -0.14 7.08 -11.96
N ILE A 10 0.49 6.55 -12.99
CA ILE A 10 1.56 7.27 -13.70
C ILE A 10 0.96 8.44 -14.48
N VAL A 11 1.54 9.63 -14.28
CA VAL A 11 1.33 10.78 -15.14
C VAL A 11 2.23 10.62 -16.36
N ARG A 12 1.66 10.76 -17.55
CA ARG A 12 2.38 10.76 -18.82
C ARG A 12 2.31 12.14 -19.43
N LEU A 13 3.40 12.60 -20.04
CA LEU A 13 3.29 13.69 -20.98
C LEU A 13 2.50 13.23 -22.21
N THR A 14 1.64 14.11 -22.71
CA THR A 14 1.04 14.00 -24.03
C THR A 14 1.40 15.24 -24.84
N GLU A 15 1.00 15.28 -26.10
CA GLU A 15 1.15 16.47 -26.95
C GLU A 15 0.50 17.71 -26.31
N THR A 16 -0.58 17.51 -25.54
CA THR A 16 -1.42 18.59 -25.01
C THR A 16 -1.57 18.61 -23.49
N SER A 17 -1.03 17.62 -22.78
CA SER A 17 -1.24 17.43 -21.34
C SER A 17 0.02 16.94 -20.63
N GLY A 18 -0.01 17.03 -19.31
CA GLY A 18 1.11 16.73 -18.42
C GLY A 18 0.83 17.25 -17.00
N PRO A 19 1.87 17.33 -16.15
CA PRO A 19 1.80 17.94 -14.84
C PRO A 19 1.12 19.31 -14.82
N CYS A 20 1.35 20.19 -15.81
CA CYS A 20 0.70 21.50 -15.85
C CYS A 20 -0.83 21.39 -15.95
N ALA A 21 -1.33 20.52 -16.82
CA ALA A 21 -2.77 20.30 -16.99
C ALA A 21 -3.40 19.68 -15.72
N ILE A 22 -2.72 18.70 -15.14
CA ILE A 22 -3.20 17.98 -13.96
C ILE A 22 -3.21 18.90 -12.74
N ILE A 23 -2.11 19.60 -12.45
CA ILE A 23 -2.04 20.54 -11.31
C ILE A 23 -3.08 21.65 -11.47
N ALA A 24 -3.25 22.22 -12.67
CA ALA A 24 -4.32 23.19 -12.91
C ALA A 24 -5.71 22.63 -12.60
N TYR A 25 -5.98 21.39 -13.01
CA TYR A 25 -7.27 20.72 -12.78
C TYR A 25 -7.52 20.44 -11.30
N LEU A 26 -6.49 19.96 -10.59
CA LEU A 26 -6.55 19.61 -9.18
C LEU A 26 -6.67 20.85 -8.29
N GLY A 27 -5.90 21.90 -8.55
CA GLY A 27 -5.97 23.17 -7.82
C GLY A 27 -7.13 24.06 -8.24
N ARG A 28 -7.94 23.65 -9.22
CA ARG A 28 -9.03 24.45 -9.80
C ARG A 28 -8.54 25.83 -10.27
N THR A 29 -7.31 25.87 -10.79
CA THR A 29 -6.59 27.11 -11.08
C THR A 29 -6.24 27.23 -12.57
N THR A 30 -5.43 28.22 -12.92
CA THR A 30 -4.85 28.38 -14.24
C THR A 30 -3.36 28.06 -14.20
N VAL A 31 -2.88 27.20 -15.11
CA VAL A 31 -1.45 26.98 -15.36
C VAL A 31 -1.19 27.07 -16.85
N ARG A 32 -0.16 27.84 -17.23
CA ARG A 32 0.35 27.84 -18.61
C ARG A 32 1.53 26.87 -18.71
N ALA A 33 1.40 25.88 -19.59
CA ALA A 33 2.47 24.96 -19.90
C ALA A 33 3.50 25.64 -20.83
N GLN A 34 4.73 25.79 -20.38
CA GLN A 34 5.81 26.42 -21.16
C GLN A 34 6.18 25.56 -22.38
N ARG A 35 6.18 24.24 -22.22
CA ARG A 35 6.52 23.27 -23.28
C ARG A 35 5.61 23.35 -24.50
N THR A 36 4.31 23.54 -24.30
CA THR A 36 3.29 23.50 -25.36
C THR A 36 2.66 24.87 -25.65
N GLY A 37 2.87 25.85 -24.77
CA GLY A 37 2.22 27.17 -24.82
C GLY A 37 0.75 27.16 -24.37
N ILE A 38 0.16 25.99 -24.14
CA ILE A 38 -1.27 25.81 -23.79
C ILE A 38 -1.54 26.38 -22.40
N ARG A 39 -2.65 27.10 -22.27
CA ARG A 39 -3.18 27.59 -20.99
C ARG A 39 -4.31 26.68 -20.53
N HIS A 40 -4.08 25.96 -19.43
CA HIS A 40 -5.10 25.15 -18.77
C HIS A 40 -5.82 26.01 -17.74
N ASP A 41 -7.14 26.19 -17.87
CA ASP A 41 -7.96 27.02 -16.97
C ASP A 41 -9.15 26.21 -16.44
N TYR A 42 -9.11 25.90 -15.14
CA TYR A 42 -10.13 25.12 -14.44
C TYR A 42 -10.85 25.90 -13.34
N ARG A 43 -10.74 27.23 -13.33
CA ARG A 43 -11.37 28.10 -12.32
C ARG A 43 -12.89 27.97 -12.25
N ARG A 44 -13.53 27.50 -13.34
CA ARG A 44 -14.96 27.18 -13.40
C ARG A 44 -15.39 26.01 -12.50
N LEU A 45 -14.43 25.23 -11.98
CA LEU A 45 -14.67 24.04 -11.16
C LEU A 45 -14.42 24.27 -9.66
N THR A 46 -14.13 25.52 -9.25
CA THR A 46 -13.86 25.92 -7.86
C THR A 46 -15.00 25.58 -6.88
N GLY A 47 -14.70 25.65 -5.59
CA GLY A 47 -15.67 25.42 -4.50
C GLY A 47 -15.58 24.05 -3.82
N ASP A 48 -14.59 23.22 -4.17
CA ASP A 48 -14.31 21.96 -3.48
C ASP A 48 -12.87 21.82 -2.98
N VAL A 49 -11.92 22.67 -3.38
CA VAL A 49 -10.55 22.63 -2.84
C VAL A 49 -10.51 23.33 -1.48
N VAL A 50 -10.13 22.59 -0.44
CA VAL A 50 -10.03 23.10 0.94
C VAL A 50 -8.58 23.31 1.40
N TYR A 51 -7.62 22.72 0.69
CA TYR A 51 -6.19 22.90 0.91
C TYR A 51 -5.44 22.67 -0.40
N GLU A 52 -4.43 23.49 -0.69
CA GLU A 52 -3.50 23.36 -1.82
C GLU A 52 -2.13 23.83 -1.35
N ASP A 53 -1.10 23.01 -1.54
CA ASP A 53 0.27 23.39 -1.22
C ASP A 53 1.30 22.63 -2.07
N VAL A 54 2.53 23.16 -2.12
CA VAL A 54 3.71 22.49 -2.66
C VAL A 54 4.68 22.23 -1.51
N TRP A 55 4.82 20.95 -1.17
CA TRP A 55 5.81 20.50 -0.21
C TRP A 55 7.15 20.32 -0.90
N LEU A 56 8.12 21.08 -0.44
CA LEU A 56 9.49 21.02 -0.94
C LEU A 56 10.38 20.27 0.08
N PRO A 57 11.32 19.42 -0.39
CA PRO A 57 12.34 18.89 0.50
C PRO A 57 13.28 20.02 0.96
N GLU A 58 14.01 19.76 2.03
CA GLU A 58 15.00 20.71 2.55
C GLU A 58 16.01 21.13 1.46
N GLU A 59 16.40 22.41 1.46
CA GLU A 59 17.33 23.03 0.50
C GLU A 59 16.84 23.07 -0.97
N ALA A 60 15.60 22.67 -1.25
CA ALA A 60 15.02 22.82 -2.58
C ALA A 60 14.90 24.30 -3.00
N PRO A 61 14.96 24.61 -4.31
CA PRO A 61 14.83 25.97 -4.77
C PRO A 61 13.47 26.59 -4.42
N ALA A 62 13.47 27.63 -3.58
CA ALA A 62 12.25 28.33 -3.14
C ALA A 62 11.37 28.84 -4.31
N ARG A 63 11.98 29.12 -5.48
CA ARG A 63 11.27 29.49 -6.72
C ARG A 63 10.26 28.43 -7.20
N LEU A 64 10.36 27.19 -6.71
CA LEU A 64 9.50 26.06 -7.07
C LEU A 64 8.33 25.85 -6.10
N ALA A 65 8.18 26.69 -5.06
CA ALA A 65 7.09 26.58 -4.10
C ALA A 65 5.69 26.89 -4.72
N GLY A 66 5.64 27.44 -5.93
CA GLY A 66 4.37 27.68 -6.63
C GLY A 66 3.92 26.47 -7.45
N PRO A 67 2.63 26.08 -7.43
CA PRO A 67 2.11 24.95 -8.22
C PRO A 67 2.49 25.01 -9.71
N ALA A 68 2.33 26.19 -10.33
CA ALA A 68 2.69 26.39 -11.74
C ALA A 68 4.21 26.29 -12.00
N ALA A 69 5.04 26.73 -11.04
CA ALA A 69 6.49 26.68 -11.15
C ALA A 69 6.99 25.23 -11.04
N LEU A 70 6.52 24.48 -10.04
CA LEU A 70 6.82 23.06 -9.90
C LEU A 70 6.34 22.28 -11.13
N ALA A 71 5.12 22.53 -11.60
CA ALA A 71 4.56 21.85 -12.76
C ALA A 71 5.42 22.00 -14.02
N ASN A 72 5.83 23.24 -14.33
CA ASN A 72 6.70 23.50 -15.47
C ASN A 72 8.10 22.91 -15.27
N ALA A 73 8.66 22.97 -14.06
CA ALA A 73 9.94 22.35 -13.75
C ALA A 73 9.92 20.82 -13.93
N MET A 74 8.83 20.15 -13.54
CA MET A 74 8.65 18.71 -13.78
C MET A 74 8.62 18.38 -15.26
N GLU A 75 7.91 19.17 -16.08
CA GLU A 75 7.88 18.95 -17.53
C GLU A 75 9.24 19.20 -18.18
N ALA A 76 9.94 20.26 -17.76
CA ALA A 76 11.26 20.64 -18.29
C ALA A 76 12.37 19.64 -17.92
N ALA A 77 12.25 18.97 -16.77
CA ALA A 77 13.20 17.93 -16.34
C ALA A 77 13.16 16.67 -17.22
N GLU A 78 12.10 16.51 -18.02
CA GLU A 78 11.92 15.33 -18.84
C GLU A 78 12.44 15.49 -20.28
N ARG A 79 13.11 14.44 -20.77
CA ARG A 79 13.64 14.40 -22.14
C ARG A 79 12.67 13.66 -23.06
N VAL A 80 12.02 14.39 -23.96
CA VAL A 80 11.28 13.80 -25.07
C VAL A 80 12.27 13.17 -26.04
N ARG A 81 12.14 11.87 -26.30
CA ARG A 81 12.96 11.18 -27.29
C ARG A 81 12.17 11.06 -28.58
N THR A 82 12.75 11.54 -29.67
CA THR A 82 12.19 11.42 -31.02
C THR A 82 13.08 10.48 -31.82
N TRP A 83 12.46 9.49 -32.45
CA TRP A 83 13.08 8.61 -33.42
C TRP A 83 12.09 8.43 -34.57
N ASP A 84 12.58 8.59 -35.79
CA ASP A 84 11.78 8.65 -37.01
C ASP A 84 10.55 9.57 -36.83
N ASP A 85 9.33 9.05 -37.03
CA ASP A 85 8.05 9.74 -36.86
C ASP A 85 7.38 9.50 -35.49
N ARG A 86 8.09 8.91 -34.51
CA ARG A 86 7.52 8.59 -33.18
C ARG A 86 8.19 9.39 -32.08
N GLN A 87 7.37 10.09 -31.30
CA GLN A 87 7.78 10.68 -30.04
C GLN A 87 7.47 9.74 -28.88
N ARG A 88 8.50 9.40 -28.11
CA ARG A 88 8.32 8.73 -26.83
C ARG A 88 8.21 9.78 -25.73
N LEU A 89 6.96 10.02 -25.31
CA LEU A 89 6.69 10.96 -24.24
C LEU A 89 6.95 10.33 -22.86
N PRO A 90 7.71 11.01 -22.00
CA PRO A 90 8.14 10.50 -20.70
C PRO A 90 7.02 10.57 -19.64
N GLN A 91 7.31 9.98 -18.48
CA GLN A 91 6.40 9.89 -17.34
C GLN A 91 6.94 10.78 -16.20
N PRO A 92 6.53 12.04 -16.07
CA PRO A 92 7.19 12.97 -15.13
C PRO A 92 6.91 12.67 -13.66
N ALA A 93 5.76 12.07 -13.35
CA ALA A 93 5.27 11.96 -11.98
C ALA A 93 4.33 10.77 -11.79
N TRP A 94 4.04 10.47 -10.52
CA TRP A 94 2.86 9.73 -10.09
C TRP A 94 1.79 10.69 -9.59
N SER A 95 0.54 10.27 -9.76
CA SER A 95 -0.64 10.89 -9.18
C SER A 95 -1.26 9.90 -8.22
N LEU A 96 -1.41 10.31 -6.98
CA LEU A 96 -2.06 9.56 -5.91
C LEU A 96 -3.40 10.20 -5.60
N ILE A 97 -4.43 9.38 -5.42
CA ILE A 97 -5.71 9.79 -4.85
C ILE A 97 -5.85 9.05 -3.52
N ILE A 98 -5.86 9.78 -2.41
CA ILE A 98 -5.92 9.24 -1.05
C ILE A 98 -7.32 9.50 -0.51
N ALA A 99 -8.06 8.43 -0.18
CA ALA A 99 -9.33 8.59 0.53
C ALA A 99 -9.05 9.00 1.98
N LEU A 100 -9.74 10.05 2.44
CA LEU A 100 -9.60 10.58 3.79
C LEU A 100 -10.91 10.37 4.56
N PRO A 101 -10.83 10.26 5.90
CA PRO A 101 -12.01 10.36 6.74
C PRO A 101 -12.78 11.66 6.45
N PRO A 102 -14.12 11.65 6.56
CA PRO A 102 -14.93 12.84 6.34
C PRO A 102 -14.63 13.93 7.38
N ASP A 103 -14.93 15.16 7.03
CA ASP A 103 -14.83 16.38 7.86
C ASP A 103 -15.42 16.29 9.27
N ARG A 104 -16.50 15.52 9.44
CA ARG A 104 -17.13 15.26 10.73
C ARG A 104 -16.34 14.33 11.67
N GLU A 105 -15.41 13.55 11.11
CA GLU A 105 -14.57 12.58 11.84
C GLU A 105 -13.16 13.15 12.04
N VAL A 106 -12.64 13.89 11.07
CA VAL A 106 -11.26 14.42 11.07
C VAL A 106 -11.27 15.85 10.53
N SER A 107 -10.62 16.77 11.25
CA SER A 107 -10.41 18.15 10.85
C SER A 107 -9.50 18.27 9.62
N LEU A 108 -9.38 19.48 9.06
CA LEU A 108 -8.52 19.68 7.89
C LEU A 108 -7.05 19.50 8.24
N ASP A 109 -6.59 20.00 9.39
CA ASP A 109 -5.19 19.90 9.82
C ASP A 109 -4.79 18.44 10.07
N GLU A 110 -5.64 17.67 10.74
CA GLU A 110 -5.43 16.24 10.93
C GLU A 110 -5.42 15.47 9.59
N ALA A 111 -6.24 15.90 8.62
CA ALA A 111 -6.25 15.33 7.28
C ALA A 111 -4.97 15.66 6.49
N ILE A 112 -4.43 16.87 6.64
CA ILE A 112 -3.13 17.29 6.08
C ILE A 112 -2.01 16.43 6.67
N GLU A 113 -1.99 16.26 7.99
CA GLU A 113 -0.99 15.45 8.71
C GLU A 113 -1.01 13.98 8.26
N ILE A 114 -2.20 13.39 8.09
CA ILE A 114 -2.34 12.03 7.54
C ILE A 114 -1.72 11.93 6.14
N VAL A 115 -1.97 12.92 5.28
CA VAL A 115 -1.41 12.95 3.92
C VAL A 115 0.11 13.11 3.96
N ASP A 116 0.65 14.00 4.81
CA ASP A 116 2.10 14.17 4.95
C ASP A 116 2.76 12.88 5.40
N ARG A 117 2.20 12.18 6.40
CA ARG A 117 2.73 10.88 6.84
C ARG A 117 2.70 9.83 5.74
N ILE A 118 1.64 9.74 4.94
CA ILE A 118 1.59 8.83 3.78
C ILE A 118 2.68 9.20 2.77
N VAL A 119 2.85 10.49 2.47
CA VAL A 119 3.88 10.98 1.55
C VAL A 119 5.29 10.75 2.12
N ALA A 120 5.48 10.83 3.44
CA ALA A 120 6.73 10.58 4.13
C ALA A 120 7.14 9.10 4.04
N GLU A 121 6.22 8.17 4.30
CA GLU A 121 6.47 6.72 4.14
C GLU A 121 6.80 6.37 2.68
N ILE A 122 6.16 7.06 1.72
CA ILE A 122 6.40 6.90 0.28
C ILE A 122 7.77 7.43 -0.14
N ARG A 123 8.12 8.66 0.26
CA ARG A 123 9.36 9.31 -0.18
C ARG A 123 10.57 8.64 0.46
N GLY A 124 10.41 8.07 1.67
CA GLY A 124 11.51 7.48 2.42
C GLY A 124 12.62 8.51 2.60
N GLU A 125 13.82 8.16 2.14
CA GLU A 125 15.01 9.02 2.19
C GLU A 125 15.16 9.92 0.95
N TYR A 126 14.34 9.70 -0.09
CA TYR A 126 14.44 10.49 -1.31
C TYR A 126 13.96 11.93 -1.11
N ARG A 127 14.69 12.88 -1.70
CA ARG A 127 14.35 14.31 -1.66
C ARG A 127 13.29 14.63 -2.70
N LEU A 128 12.06 14.17 -2.49
CA LEU A 128 10.94 14.40 -3.42
C LEU A 128 10.12 15.62 -3.02
N ALA A 129 9.82 16.48 -4.00
CA ALA A 129 8.75 17.46 -3.85
C ALA A 129 7.38 16.79 -4.00
N ALA A 130 6.33 17.40 -3.45
CA ALA A 130 4.96 16.96 -3.62
C ALA A 130 4.05 18.16 -3.88
N TYR A 131 3.22 18.10 -4.91
CA TYR A 131 2.06 18.98 -5.00
C TYR A 131 0.87 18.27 -4.35
N VAL A 132 0.18 18.95 -3.43
CA VAL A 132 -0.92 18.40 -2.65
C VAL A 132 -2.15 19.28 -2.82
N ALA A 133 -3.30 18.65 -3.07
CA ALA A 133 -4.59 19.32 -3.05
C ALA A 133 -5.64 18.44 -2.36
N ILE A 134 -6.30 18.96 -1.32
CA ILE A 134 -7.40 18.25 -0.62
C ILE A 134 -8.73 18.79 -1.13
N HIS A 135 -9.58 17.87 -1.60
CA HIS A 135 -10.91 18.15 -2.09
C HIS A 135 -11.96 17.71 -1.06
N GLU A 136 -12.98 18.55 -0.90
CA GLU A 136 -14.20 18.35 -0.11
C GLU A 136 -15.43 18.49 -1.03
N PRO A 137 -15.78 17.47 -1.82
CA PRO A 137 -16.83 17.57 -2.83
C PRO A 137 -18.21 17.95 -2.29
N ARG A 138 -18.45 17.68 -1.01
CA ARG A 138 -19.69 18.04 -0.30
C ARG A 138 -19.96 19.54 -0.24
N LEU A 139 -18.91 20.37 -0.28
CA LEU A 139 -19.05 21.83 -0.33
C LEU A 139 -19.68 22.30 -1.66
N ARG A 140 -19.44 21.58 -2.75
CA ARG A 140 -19.96 21.93 -4.07
C ARG A 140 -21.35 21.35 -4.34
N LYS A 141 -21.58 20.10 -3.92
CA LYS A 141 -22.89 19.44 -4.01
C LYS A 141 -23.07 18.59 -2.76
N ARG A 142 -24.15 18.83 -2.01
CA ARG A 142 -24.44 18.09 -0.78
C ARG A 142 -25.45 16.98 -1.05
N THR A 143 -25.03 15.94 -1.76
CA THR A 143 -25.84 14.72 -1.97
C THR A 143 -25.23 13.57 -1.18
N ALA A 144 -26.04 12.56 -0.87
CA ALA A 144 -25.55 11.33 -0.24
C ALA A 144 -24.51 10.57 -1.10
N LEU A 145 -24.47 10.88 -2.41
CA LEU A 145 -23.54 10.30 -3.39
C LEU A 145 -22.27 11.16 -3.58
N SER A 146 -22.17 12.32 -2.94
CA SER A 146 -20.98 13.15 -3.07
C SER A 146 -19.76 12.39 -2.55
N PRO A 147 -18.66 12.30 -3.34
CA PRO A 147 -17.47 11.60 -2.90
C PRO A 147 -16.98 12.18 -1.57
N ASN A 148 -16.38 11.32 -0.76
CA ASN A 148 -15.77 11.71 0.50
C ASN A 148 -14.59 12.66 0.28
N ARG A 149 -14.17 13.33 1.36
CA ARG A 149 -12.90 14.06 1.39
C ARG A 149 -11.77 13.18 0.85
N HIS A 150 -10.94 13.73 0.00
CA HIS A 150 -9.80 13.02 -0.55
C HIS A 150 -8.67 13.98 -0.92
N ALA A 151 -7.44 13.51 -0.83
CA ALA A 151 -6.28 14.25 -1.30
C ALA A 151 -5.84 13.75 -2.68
N HIS A 152 -5.37 14.68 -3.50
CA HIS A 152 -4.56 14.40 -4.67
C HIS A 152 -3.12 14.78 -4.37
N VAL A 153 -2.19 13.88 -4.63
CA VAL A 153 -0.75 14.14 -4.50
C VAL A 153 -0.08 13.87 -5.84
N ILE A 154 0.69 14.84 -6.35
CA ILE A 154 1.56 14.65 -7.51
C ILE A 154 3.00 14.55 -7.03
N LEU A 155 3.61 13.38 -7.22
CA LEU A 155 4.99 13.08 -6.83
C LEU A 155 5.87 12.95 -8.07
N PRO A 156 6.84 13.86 -8.30
CA PRO A 156 7.80 13.74 -9.38
C PRO A 156 8.61 12.44 -9.26
N LEU A 157 9.03 11.90 -10.40
CA LEU A 157 9.87 10.70 -10.45
C LEU A 157 11.37 11.00 -10.40
N ARG A 158 11.74 12.19 -9.94
CA ARG A 158 13.11 12.69 -9.82
C ARG A 158 13.22 13.42 -8.50
N GLU A 159 14.33 13.22 -7.81
CA GLU A 159 14.65 14.01 -6.63
C GLU A 159 14.82 15.48 -7.01
N LEU A 160 14.46 16.36 -6.09
CA LEU A 160 14.64 17.80 -6.19
C LEU A 160 15.79 18.22 -5.28
N THR A 161 16.94 18.52 -5.88
CA THR A 161 18.14 18.99 -5.20
C THR A 161 18.21 20.53 -5.22
N PRO A 162 19.19 21.16 -4.54
CA PRO A 162 19.38 22.62 -4.61
C PRO A 162 19.57 23.15 -6.05
N ASP A 163 20.07 22.33 -6.97
CA ASP A 163 20.26 22.70 -8.38
C ASP A 163 18.99 22.49 -9.24
N GLY A 164 17.99 21.79 -8.72
CA GLY A 164 16.75 21.44 -9.41
C GLY A 164 16.54 19.93 -9.50
N PHE A 165 15.74 19.49 -10.47
CA PHE A 165 15.43 18.07 -10.62
C PHE A 165 16.66 17.26 -11.07
N ALA A 166 16.92 16.17 -10.38
CA ALA A 166 18.00 15.24 -10.69
C ALA A 166 17.88 14.68 -12.11
N THR A 167 19.03 14.43 -12.73
CA THR A 167 19.13 13.86 -14.09
C THR A 167 18.70 12.39 -14.12
N THR A 168 18.89 11.68 -13.01
CA THR A 168 18.46 10.29 -12.83
C THR A 168 17.03 10.22 -12.33
N LYS A 169 16.29 9.26 -12.87
CA LYS A 169 14.89 9.03 -12.53
C LYS A 169 14.76 7.86 -11.58
N LEU A 170 13.94 8.02 -10.53
CA LEU A 170 13.55 6.96 -9.62
C LEU A 170 12.56 6.03 -10.33
N ARG A 171 13.04 4.89 -10.84
CA ARG A 171 12.20 3.96 -11.62
C ARG A 171 11.44 2.95 -10.76
N GLU A 172 11.98 2.64 -9.58
CA GLU A 172 11.47 1.60 -8.69
C GLU A 172 10.88 2.19 -7.40
N LEU A 173 10.51 3.49 -7.39
CA LEU A 173 10.01 4.21 -6.20
C LEU A 173 8.84 3.50 -5.48
N PHE A 174 7.93 2.87 -6.22
CA PHE A 174 6.72 2.26 -5.66
C PHE A 174 6.57 0.78 -5.95
N ALA A 175 7.18 0.34 -7.05
CA ALA A 175 7.02 -0.98 -7.57
C ALA A 175 8.22 -1.34 -8.42
N ARG A 176 8.76 -2.50 -8.13
CA ARG A 176 9.82 -3.14 -8.89
C ARG A 176 9.17 -4.07 -9.90
N VAL A 177 9.06 -3.58 -11.13
CA VAL A 177 8.51 -4.40 -12.22
C VAL A 177 9.64 -5.25 -12.81
N ARG A 178 9.37 -6.54 -12.95
CA ARG A 178 10.29 -7.51 -13.54
C ARG A 178 9.68 -8.15 -14.78
N THR A 179 10.54 -8.59 -15.69
CA THR A 179 10.13 -9.32 -16.88
C THR A 179 10.25 -10.82 -16.61
N MET A 180 9.21 -11.57 -16.89
CA MET A 180 9.21 -13.04 -16.86
C MET A 180 10.11 -13.56 -17.96
N SER A 181 10.78 -14.69 -17.72
CA SER A 181 11.49 -15.39 -18.80
C SER A 181 10.50 -15.94 -19.83
N ASP A 182 10.95 -16.07 -21.08
CA ASP A 182 10.12 -16.58 -22.17
C ASP A 182 9.57 -17.98 -21.87
N THR A 183 10.37 -18.85 -21.23
CA THR A 183 9.97 -20.19 -20.82
C THR A 183 8.79 -20.20 -19.83
N ILE A 184 8.79 -19.28 -18.86
CA ILE A 184 7.71 -19.20 -17.86
C ILE A 184 6.47 -18.56 -18.50
N ARG A 185 6.67 -17.54 -19.32
CA ARG A 185 5.59 -16.84 -20.03
C ARG A 185 4.80 -17.79 -20.94
N GLU A 186 5.48 -18.65 -21.70
CA GLU A 186 4.86 -19.64 -22.58
C GLU A 186 4.05 -20.67 -21.78
N ARG A 187 4.62 -21.21 -20.69
CA ARG A 187 3.93 -22.18 -19.82
C ARG A 187 2.69 -21.60 -19.15
N ALA A 188 2.75 -20.35 -18.69
CA ALA A 188 1.66 -19.72 -17.96
C ALA A 188 0.64 -19.00 -18.87
N SER A 189 0.80 -19.07 -20.20
CA SER A 189 -0.09 -18.42 -21.18
C SER A 189 -0.35 -16.91 -20.89
N VAL A 190 0.62 -16.22 -20.30
CA VAL A 190 0.45 -14.83 -19.85
C VAL A 190 0.68 -13.87 -21.01
N LYS A 191 -0.33 -13.06 -21.34
CA LYS A 191 -0.27 -12.06 -22.43
C LYS A 191 0.77 -10.96 -22.21
N ARG A 192 1.09 -10.63 -20.96
CA ARG A 192 2.06 -9.58 -20.60
C ARG A 192 3.22 -10.18 -19.81
N PRO A 193 4.47 -10.05 -20.27
CA PRO A 193 5.61 -10.68 -19.61
C PRO A 193 6.07 -9.90 -18.38
N TYR A 194 5.26 -9.03 -17.77
CA TYR A 194 5.70 -8.15 -16.68
C TYR A 194 4.88 -8.42 -15.42
N TYR A 195 5.55 -8.44 -14.27
CA TYR A 195 4.91 -8.56 -12.94
C TYR A 195 5.57 -7.61 -11.94
N VAL A 196 4.85 -7.26 -10.88
CA VAL A 196 5.38 -6.50 -9.74
C VAL A 196 6.05 -7.52 -8.83
N ALA A 197 7.38 -7.52 -8.81
CA ALA A 197 8.17 -8.39 -7.95
C ALA A 197 8.16 -7.90 -6.49
N GLU A 198 8.22 -6.57 -6.32
CA GLU A 198 8.17 -5.89 -5.03
C GLU A 198 7.35 -4.61 -5.19
N GLY A 199 6.63 -4.17 -4.16
CA GLY A 199 5.88 -2.92 -4.24
C GLY A 199 5.03 -2.58 -3.02
N VAL A 200 4.51 -1.35 -3.04
CA VAL A 200 3.67 -0.80 -1.98
C VAL A 200 2.25 -1.38 -2.07
N SER A 201 1.79 -2.00 -0.99
CA SER A 201 0.36 -2.26 -0.79
C SER A 201 -0.34 -0.98 -0.34
N TRP A 202 -0.93 -0.28 -1.32
CA TRP A 202 -1.61 1.00 -1.13
C TRP A 202 -2.70 0.99 -0.04
N PRO A 203 -3.59 -0.02 0.04
CA PRO A 203 -4.58 -0.09 1.10
C PRO A 203 -3.94 -0.32 2.47
N ASP A 204 -2.91 -1.16 2.57
CA ASP A 204 -2.25 -1.45 3.84
C ASP A 204 -1.48 -0.24 4.38
N LEU A 205 -0.79 0.50 3.51
CA LEU A 205 -0.14 1.76 3.88
C LEU A 205 -1.16 2.78 4.43
N ALA A 206 -2.25 2.99 3.69
CA ALA A 206 -3.32 3.92 4.10
C ALA A 206 -3.94 3.52 5.44
N TRP A 207 -4.23 2.22 5.61
CA TRP A 207 -4.77 1.67 6.85
C TRP A 207 -3.80 1.88 8.02
N SER A 208 -2.51 1.56 7.83
CA SER A 208 -1.48 1.62 8.85
C SER A 208 -1.25 3.06 9.32
N VAL A 209 -1.06 4.00 8.40
CA VAL A 209 -0.78 5.40 8.73
C VAL A 209 -1.97 6.04 9.46
N GLN A 210 -3.20 5.85 8.95
CA GLN A 210 -4.39 6.43 9.58
C GLN A 210 -4.64 5.87 10.98
N ASN A 211 -4.56 4.55 11.17
CA ASN A 211 -4.75 3.95 12.49
C ASN A 211 -3.64 4.30 13.48
N ARG A 212 -2.39 4.39 13.02
CA ARG A 212 -1.27 4.85 13.85
C ARG A 212 -1.48 6.30 14.30
N TYR A 213 -1.89 7.16 13.37
CA TYR A 213 -2.23 8.54 13.67
C TYR A 213 -3.35 8.65 14.72
N PHE A 214 -4.47 7.94 14.53
CA PHE A 214 -5.57 7.97 15.50
C PHE A 214 -5.17 7.44 16.87
N LEU A 215 -4.31 6.43 16.93
CA LEU A 215 -3.76 5.92 18.18
C LEU A 215 -2.92 6.98 18.90
N GLU A 216 -2.03 7.67 18.16
CA GLU A 216 -1.13 8.69 18.72
C GLU A 216 -1.89 9.88 19.31
N ILE A 217 -2.96 10.33 18.66
CA ILE A 217 -3.79 11.43 19.16
C ILE A 217 -4.82 10.98 20.23
N GLY A 218 -4.81 9.70 20.63
CA GLY A 218 -5.75 9.15 21.60
C GLY A 218 -7.19 9.05 21.11
N SER A 219 -7.41 9.08 19.79
CA SER A 219 -8.74 8.94 19.19
C SER A 219 -9.21 7.49 19.21
N GLU A 220 -10.51 7.29 19.42
CA GLU A 220 -11.17 5.98 19.25
C GLU A 220 -11.48 5.66 17.79
N LEU A 221 -11.31 6.63 16.87
CA LEU A 221 -11.53 6.42 15.45
C LEU A 221 -10.58 5.35 14.91
N ARG A 222 -11.11 4.48 14.05
CA ARG A 222 -10.35 3.44 13.38
C ARG A 222 -10.78 3.32 11.93
N VAL A 223 -9.80 3.03 11.09
CA VAL A 223 -10.03 2.56 9.73
C VAL A 223 -10.30 1.07 9.81
N GLN A 224 -11.46 0.67 9.28
CA GLN A 224 -11.84 -0.74 9.23
C GLN A 224 -10.80 -1.57 8.46
N PRO A 225 -10.58 -2.84 8.84
CA PRO A 225 -9.67 -3.71 8.15
C PRO A 225 -10.13 -3.95 6.71
N ILE A 226 -9.16 -4.20 5.84
CA ILE A 226 -9.43 -4.66 4.48
C ILE A 226 -10.07 -6.05 4.60
N ALA A 227 -11.21 -6.25 3.95
CA ALA A 227 -11.92 -7.52 3.97
C ALA A 227 -11.07 -8.66 3.39
N ALA A 228 -11.37 -9.90 3.79
CA ALA A 228 -10.70 -11.10 3.29
C ALA A 228 -10.71 -11.18 1.76
N VAL A 229 -11.86 -10.90 1.15
CA VAL A 229 -11.99 -10.61 -0.28
C VAL A 229 -12.26 -9.11 -0.45
N PRO A 230 -11.27 -8.33 -0.91
CA PRO A 230 -11.42 -6.90 -1.08
C PRO A 230 -12.33 -6.56 -2.25
N GLN A 231 -13.01 -5.41 -2.16
CA GLN A 231 -13.80 -4.86 -3.24
C GLN A 231 -12.90 -4.21 -4.29
N ASP A 232 -13.25 -4.40 -5.56
CA ASP A 232 -12.72 -3.63 -6.68
C ASP A 232 -13.15 -2.17 -6.56
N HIS A 233 -12.27 -1.25 -6.96
CA HIS A 233 -12.64 0.16 -7.09
C HIS A 233 -13.12 0.47 -8.51
N TRP A 234 -14.37 0.92 -8.62
CA TRP A 234 -15.03 1.18 -9.89
C TRP A 234 -15.08 2.69 -10.16
N PRO A 235 -14.85 3.15 -11.41
CA PRO A 235 -15.01 4.56 -11.76
C PRO A 235 -16.42 5.05 -11.41
N ALA A 236 -16.54 6.32 -10.98
CA ALA A 236 -17.83 6.92 -10.61
C ALA A 236 -18.91 6.75 -11.71
N LEU A 237 -18.51 6.77 -12.99
CA LEU A 237 -19.43 6.57 -14.12
C LEU A 237 -20.08 5.18 -14.10
N MET A 238 -19.33 4.14 -13.73
CA MET A 238 -19.80 2.75 -13.80
C MET A 238 -20.97 2.49 -12.84
N TRP A 239 -20.96 3.16 -11.67
CA TRP A 239 -22.07 3.16 -10.73
C TRP A 239 -23.38 3.71 -11.33
N SER A 240 -23.28 4.61 -12.30
CA SER A 240 -24.45 5.21 -12.96
C SER A 240 -24.86 4.49 -14.25
N THR A 241 -23.91 3.91 -14.98
CA THR A 241 -24.17 3.28 -16.29
C THR A 241 -24.53 1.80 -16.17
N GLU A 242 -24.03 1.09 -15.16
CA GLU A 242 -24.21 -0.36 -15.01
C GLU A 242 -24.60 -0.77 -13.57
N PRO A 243 -25.62 -0.15 -12.95
CA PRO A 243 -25.95 -0.39 -11.54
C PRO A 243 -26.26 -1.87 -11.23
N GLY A 244 -26.94 -2.59 -12.14
CA GLY A 244 -27.25 -4.00 -11.93
C GLY A 244 -26.03 -4.93 -11.90
N ALA A 245 -24.98 -4.59 -12.67
CA ALA A 245 -23.72 -5.35 -12.66
C ALA A 245 -22.97 -5.12 -11.35
N VAL A 246 -22.92 -3.85 -10.89
CA VAL A 246 -22.33 -3.48 -9.61
C VAL A 246 -23.06 -4.18 -8.45
N ASP A 247 -24.40 -4.14 -8.43
CA ASP A 247 -25.19 -4.77 -7.38
C ASP A 247 -24.98 -6.29 -7.33
N LYS A 248 -24.91 -6.95 -8.50
CA LYS A 248 -24.61 -8.37 -8.59
C LYS A 248 -23.22 -8.66 -8.01
N TYR A 249 -22.21 -7.91 -8.42
CA TYR A 249 -20.85 -8.05 -7.93
C TYR A 249 -20.78 -7.87 -6.41
N LEU A 250 -21.43 -6.84 -5.84
CA LEU A 250 -21.44 -6.61 -4.39
C LEU A 250 -22.12 -7.74 -3.61
N ARG A 251 -23.21 -8.31 -4.15
CA ARG A 251 -23.85 -9.50 -3.54
C ARG A 251 -22.93 -10.71 -3.55
N ASP A 252 -22.23 -10.96 -4.66
CA ASP A 252 -21.33 -12.09 -4.78
C ASP A 252 -20.08 -11.90 -3.90
N LEU A 253 -19.57 -10.67 -3.80
CA LEU A 253 -18.49 -10.31 -2.87
C LEU A 253 -18.90 -10.52 -1.41
N HIS A 254 -20.12 -10.15 -1.03
CA HIS A 254 -20.65 -10.41 0.31
C HIS A 254 -20.74 -11.91 0.59
N LYS A 255 -21.24 -12.71 -0.36
CA LYS A 255 -21.27 -14.19 -0.21
C LYS A 255 -19.87 -14.78 -0.02
N GLN A 256 -18.88 -14.32 -0.77
CA GLN A 256 -17.49 -14.80 -0.63
C GLN A 256 -16.89 -14.45 0.74
N ASN A 257 -17.02 -13.20 1.18
CA ASN A 257 -16.56 -12.79 2.52
C ASN A 257 -17.31 -13.53 3.63
N ARG A 258 -18.61 -13.79 3.44
CA ARG A 258 -19.40 -14.59 4.37
C ARG A 258 -18.92 -16.04 4.44
N ALA A 259 -18.50 -16.64 3.32
CA ALA A 259 -17.89 -17.97 3.33
C ALA A 259 -16.58 -17.97 4.14
N PHE A 260 -15.69 -16.99 3.93
CA PHE A 260 -14.48 -16.83 4.76
C PHE A 260 -14.80 -16.67 6.24
N ALA A 261 -15.82 -15.87 6.58
CA ALA A 261 -16.23 -15.65 7.96
C ALA A 261 -16.65 -16.95 8.68
N LEU A 262 -17.25 -17.90 7.96
CA LEU A 262 -17.77 -19.15 8.50
C LEU A 262 -16.82 -20.36 8.37
N ASN A 263 -15.77 -20.27 7.55
CA ASN A 263 -14.90 -21.41 7.23
C ASN A 263 -13.89 -21.72 8.36
N ASP A 264 -12.63 -21.98 8.02
CA ASP A 264 -11.58 -22.21 8.99
C ASP A 264 -11.17 -20.90 9.70
N GLY A 265 -11.08 -20.96 11.04
CA GLY A 265 -10.74 -19.79 11.86
C GLY A 265 -9.29 -19.35 11.68
N LEU A 266 -8.37 -20.31 11.53
CA LEU A 266 -6.95 -20.03 11.33
C LEU A 266 -6.70 -19.38 9.96
N GLU A 267 -7.33 -19.89 8.90
CA GLU A 267 -7.26 -19.30 7.56
C GLU A 267 -7.77 -17.85 7.58
N LEU A 268 -8.93 -17.60 8.22
CA LEU A 268 -9.48 -16.25 8.34
C LEU A 268 -8.52 -15.30 9.06
N VAL A 269 -8.00 -15.70 10.23
CA VAL A 269 -7.07 -14.86 10.99
C VAL A 269 -5.81 -14.59 10.18
N THR A 270 -5.25 -15.61 9.52
CA THR A 270 -4.06 -15.46 8.67
C THR A 270 -4.29 -14.48 7.52
N VAL A 271 -5.46 -14.55 6.88
CA VAL A 271 -5.84 -13.62 5.80
C VAL A 271 -6.01 -12.20 6.32
N LEU A 272 -6.70 -12.00 7.45
CA LEU A 272 -6.91 -10.67 8.03
C LEU A 272 -5.64 -10.06 8.62
N MET A 273 -4.68 -10.88 9.05
CA MET A 273 -3.35 -10.42 9.48
C MET A 273 -2.57 -9.75 8.33
N ARG A 274 -2.82 -10.13 7.06
CA ARG A 274 -2.21 -9.50 5.87
C ARG A 274 -0.69 -9.33 5.97
N GLY A 275 0.00 -10.37 6.44
CA GLY A 275 1.47 -10.38 6.62
C GLY A 275 1.97 -9.70 7.89
N ARG A 276 1.08 -9.16 8.74
CA ARG A 276 1.43 -8.62 10.06
C ARG A 276 1.55 -9.76 11.08
N SER A 277 2.26 -9.51 12.17
CA SER A 277 2.46 -10.51 13.23
C SER A 277 1.28 -10.65 14.21
N THR A 278 0.36 -9.67 14.25
CA THR A 278 -0.84 -9.73 15.10
C THR A 278 -2.04 -9.13 14.38
N LEU A 279 -3.23 -9.57 14.77
CA LEU A 279 -4.53 -9.02 14.39
C LEU A 279 -5.21 -8.44 15.64
N LEU A 280 -5.84 -7.27 15.51
CA LEU A 280 -6.68 -6.74 16.58
C LEU A 280 -7.97 -7.54 16.67
N LEU A 281 -8.39 -7.86 17.89
CA LEU A 281 -9.65 -8.59 18.10
C LEU A 281 -10.86 -7.79 17.62
N GLU A 282 -10.79 -6.46 17.70
CA GLU A 282 -11.81 -5.56 17.14
C GLU A 282 -11.88 -5.59 15.61
N ASP A 283 -10.75 -5.78 14.92
CA ASP A 283 -10.76 -5.92 13.46
C ASP A 283 -11.47 -7.22 13.05
N LEU A 284 -11.25 -8.31 13.79
CA LEU A 284 -11.99 -9.56 13.59
C LEU A 284 -13.49 -9.36 13.84
N ARG A 285 -13.86 -8.68 14.93
CA ARG A 285 -15.26 -8.36 15.26
C ARG A 285 -15.92 -7.55 14.15
N ALA A 286 -15.28 -6.48 13.69
CA ALA A 286 -15.79 -5.62 12.63
C ALA A 286 -15.95 -6.36 11.30
N PHE A 287 -15.03 -7.29 10.98
CA PHE A 287 -15.17 -8.14 9.80
C PHE A 287 -16.38 -9.09 9.93
N LEU A 288 -16.54 -9.77 11.07
CA LEU A 288 -17.65 -10.70 11.29
C LEU A 288 -19.01 -10.00 11.33
N GLU A 289 -19.08 -8.78 11.87
CA GLU A 289 -20.29 -7.94 11.86
C GLU A 289 -20.82 -7.69 10.45
N ARG A 290 -19.93 -7.48 9.48
CA ARG A 290 -20.31 -7.27 8.07
C ARG A 290 -20.75 -8.54 7.34
N CYS A 291 -20.47 -9.70 7.91
CA CYS A 291 -20.65 -11.00 7.24
C CYS A 291 -21.73 -11.88 7.89
N ILE A 292 -22.10 -11.58 9.13
CA ILE A 292 -23.00 -12.39 9.95
C ILE A 292 -23.96 -11.44 10.67
N ASP A 293 -25.23 -11.46 10.28
CA ASP A 293 -26.23 -10.52 10.83
C ASP A 293 -26.61 -10.84 12.29
N ASP A 294 -26.67 -12.12 12.66
CA ASP A 294 -27.09 -12.55 13.99
C ASP A 294 -26.00 -12.35 15.07
N PRO A 295 -26.23 -11.53 16.12
CA PRO A 295 -25.24 -11.27 17.17
C PRO A 295 -24.89 -12.50 18.02
N ALA A 296 -25.78 -13.49 18.17
CA ALA A 296 -25.46 -14.72 18.89
C ALA A 296 -24.45 -15.57 18.10
N THR A 297 -24.75 -15.82 16.83
CA THR A 297 -23.84 -16.50 15.88
C THR A 297 -22.48 -15.81 15.80
N ARG A 298 -22.44 -14.47 15.81
CA ARG A 298 -21.16 -13.73 15.85
C ARG A 298 -20.34 -14.03 17.09
N ARG A 299 -20.97 -14.01 18.28
CA ARG A 299 -20.29 -14.31 19.55
C ARG A 299 -19.75 -15.73 19.58
N ASP A 300 -20.58 -16.69 19.18
CA ASP A 300 -20.18 -18.11 19.13
C ASP A 300 -19.04 -18.33 18.15
N ARG A 301 -19.08 -17.63 17.00
CA ARG A 301 -18.00 -17.69 16.01
C ARG A 301 -16.70 -17.12 16.52
N ILE A 302 -16.71 -15.98 17.23
CA ILE A 302 -15.51 -15.41 17.85
C ILE A 302 -14.92 -16.41 18.85
N ASN A 303 -15.75 -16.98 19.73
CA ASN A 303 -15.30 -17.96 20.71
C ASN A 303 -14.68 -19.20 20.05
N ALA A 304 -15.28 -19.70 18.97
CA ALA A 304 -14.74 -20.82 18.21
C ALA A 304 -13.38 -20.50 17.56
N ILE A 305 -13.19 -19.28 17.04
CA ILE A 305 -11.91 -18.84 16.47
C ILE A 305 -10.85 -18.72 17.57
N LEU A 306 -11.18 -18.12 18.72
CA LEU A 306 -10.25 -17.96 19.83
C LEU A 306 -9.87 -19.31 20.49
N ALA A 307 -10.79 -20.28 20.48
CA ALA A 307 -10.53 -21.63 20.97
C ALA A 307 -9.70 -22.50 20.00
N HIS A 308 -9.39 -22.00 18.79
CA HIS A 308 -8.62 -22.75 17.82
C HIS A 308 -7.19 -23.01 18.33
N PRO A 309 -6.65 -24.25 18.27
CA PRO A 309 -5.37 -24.59 18.87
C PRO A 309 -4.20 -23.80 18.29
N GLU A 310 -4.25 -23.40 17.02
CA GLU A 310 -3.21 -22.58 16.39
C GLU A 310 -3.37 -21.07 16.57
N ILE A 311 -4.38 -20.62 17.33
CA ILE A 311 -4.56 -19.19 17.66
C ILE A 311 -4.05 -18.95 19.08
N VAL A 312 -3.33 -17.84 19.24
CA VAL A 312 -2.77 -17.41 20.52
C VAL A 312 -3.26 -16.00 20.81
N GLU A 313 -3.89 -15.82 21.98
CA GLU A 313 -4.27 -14.50 22.48
C GLU A 313 -3.06 -13.76 23.04
N CYS A 314 -2.90 -12.50 22.66
CA CYS A 314 -1.84 -11.62 23.14
C CYS A 314 -2.41 -10.67 24.20
N VAL A 315 -1.91 -10.77 25.43
CA VAL A 315 -2.31 -9.92 26.55
C VAL A 315 -1.28 -8.82 26.76
N PRO A 316 -1.66 -7.54 26.77
CA PRO A 316 -0.75 -6.45 27.11
C PRO A 316 -0.16 -6.64 28.52
N SER A 317 1.10 -6.26 28.74
CA SER A 317 1.81 -6.43 30.02
C SER A 317 1.31 -5.52 31.16
N ARG A 318 0.09 -4.99 31.08
CA ARG A 318 -0.53 -4.15 32.11
C ARG A 318 -1.40 -5.02 33.03
N GLN A 319 -1.32 -4.78 34.33
CA GLN A 319 -2.08 -5.56 35.31
C GLN A 319 -3.59 -5.44 35.06
N GLY A 320 -4.28 -6.58 34.94
CA GLY A 320 -5.72 -6.63 34.64
C GLY A 320 -6.10 -6.40 33.17
N ALA A 321 -5.14 -6.27 32.26
CA ALA A 321 -5.42 -6.14 30.84
C ALA A 321 -6.05 -7.43 30.27
N LYS A 322 -6.99 -7.24 29.35
CA LYS A 322 -7.55 -8.33 28.55
C LYS A 322 -6.76 -8.45 27.24
N ALA A 323 -6.82 -9.62 26.61
CA ALA A 323 -6.31 -9.77 25.26
C ALA A 323 -7.05 -8.82 24.32
N ASP A 324 -6.28 -7.98 23.62
CA ASP A 324 -6.77 -7.05 22.60
C ASP A 324 -6.30 -7.45 21.19
N ARG A 325 -5.36 -8.41 21.12
CA ARG A 325 -4.75 -8.92 19.91
C ARG A 325 -4.69 -10.43 19.91
N ILE A 326 -4.63 -11.00 18.71
CA ILE A 326 -4.40 -12.42 18.48
C ILE A 326 -3.30 -12.60 17.43
N THR A 327 -2.65 -13.75 17.47
CA THR A 327 -1.64 -14.19 16.50
C THR A 327 -1.78 -15.69 16.23
N THR A 328 -1.00 -16.22 15.29
CA THR A 328 -0.88 -17.65 15.07
C THR A 328 0.21 -18.23 15.98
N ARG A 329 0.08 -19.51 16.34
CA ARG A 329 1.07 -20.23 17.15
C ARG A 329 2.45 -20.25 16.49
N GLU A 330 2.50 -20.36 15.16
CA GLU A 330 3.72 -20.25 14.37
C GLU A 330 4.42 -18.90 14.60
N ILE A 331 3.71 -17.79 14.43
CA ILE A 331 4.28 -16.44 14.61
C ILE A 331 4.66 -16.22 16.07
N HIS A 332 3.82 -16.66 17.01
CA HIS A 332 4.13 -16.58 18.43
C HIS A 332 5.44 -17.29 18.78
N ARG A 333 5.67 -18.50 18.22
CA ARG A 333 6.92 -19.25 18.41
C ARG A 333 8.10 -18.50 17.83
N LEU A 334 8.00 -18.02 16.58
CA LEU A 334 9.06 -17.24 15.93
C LEU A 334 9.45 -16.00 16.75
N LEU A 335 8.47 -15.25 17.25
CA LEU A 335 8.73 -14.06 18.08
C LEU A 335 9.32 -14.43 19.44
N THR A 336 8.84 -15.51 20.08
CA THR A 336 9.37 -15.96 21.37
C THR A 336 10.82 -16.45 21.23
N ASP A 337 11.11 -17.20 20.16
CA ASP A 337 12.46 -17.65 19.83
C ASP A 337 13.38 -16.45 19.58
N ALA A 338 12.93 -15.44 18.83
CA ALA A 338 13.67 -14.20 18.59
C ALA A 338 13.96 -13.42 19.88
N ILE A 339 12.96 -13.25 20.76
CA ILE A 339 13.12 -12.61 22.07
C ILE A 339 14.14 -13.39 22.91
N ALA A 340 14.06 -14.72 22.94
CA ALA A 340 15.00 -15.54 23.69
C ALA A 340 16.44 -15.39 23.19
N VAL A 341 16.65 -15.17 21.89
CA VAL A 341 17.98 -14.87 21.34
C VAL A 341 18.45 -13.49 21.80
N VAL A 342 17.60 -12.47 21.72
CA VAL A 342 17.92 -11.10 22.21
C VAL A 342 18.27 -11.11 23.69
N ASP A 343 17.49 -11.81 24.53
CA ASP A 343 17.75 -11.93 25.97
C ASP A 343 19.09 -12.62 26.27
N ARG A 344 19.47 -13.63 25.48
CA ARG A 344 20.80 -14.26 25.59
C ARG A 344 21.91 -13.28 25.19
N CYS A 345 21.76 -12.54 24.09
CA CYS A 345 22.72 -11.51 23.69
C CYS A 345 22.91 -10.48 24.79
N VAL A 346 21.82 -9.99 25.40
CA VAL A 346 21.86 -8.99 26.48
C VAL A 346 22.54 -9.57 27.74
N LYS A 347 22.18 -10.79 28.16
CA LYS A 347 22.82 -11.45 29.32
C LYS A 347 24.31 -11.68 29.11
N ASN A 348 24.73 -12.01 27.90
CA ASN A 348 26.12 -12.26 27.53
C ASN A 348 26.89 -10.96 27.21
N GLN A 349 26.29 -9.78 27.38
CA GLN A 349 26.87 -8.48 27.00
C GLN A 349 27.37 -8.45 25.55
N SER A 350 26.68 -9.14 24.63
CA SER A 350 27.03 -9.16 23.22
C SER A 350 26.84 -7.78 22.59
N GLU A 351 27.89 -7.24 21.97
CA GLU A 351 27.87 -5.96 21.27
C GLU A 351 27.22 -6.04 19.86
N ARG A 352 26.67 -7.19 19.46
CA ARG A 352 26.30 -7.51 18.05
C ARG A 352 24.80 -7.65 17.81
N LEU A 353 24.02 -6.67 18.28
CA LEU A 353 22.61 -6.50 17.93
C LEU A 353 22.47 -5.36 16.93
N GLN A 354 21.89 -5.61 15.75
CA GLN A 354 21.63 -4.55 14.77
C GLN A 354 20.25 -4.74 14.13
N ALA A 355 19.42 -3.70 14.21
CA ALA A 355 18.22 -3.60 13.39
C ALA A 355 18.61 -3.05 12.01
N VAL A 356 18.03 -3.62 10.96
CA VAL A 356 18.26 -3.23 9.58
C VAL A 356 16.92 -2.89 8.95
N ARG A 357 16.85 -1.76 8.27
CA ARG A 357 15.67 -1.36 7.49
C ARG A 357 16.10 -1.12 6.05
N GLY A 358 15.28 -1.52 5.11
CA GLY A 358 15.51 -1.28 3.69
C GLY A 358 14.19 -0.96 3.00
N SER A 359 14.28 -0.16 1.93
CA SER A 359 13.11 0.10 1.09
C SER A 359 12.70 -1.14 0.28
N THR A 360 13.64 -2.07 0.10
CA THR A 360 13.45 -3.37 -0.57
C THR A 360 13.98 -4.52 0.27
N SER A 361 13.51 -5.73 0.00
CA SER A 361 14.04 -6.93 0.67
C SER A 361 15.53 -7.13 0.35
N GLN A 362 15.97 -6.74 -0.85
CA GLN A 362 17.38 -6.80 -1.24
C GLN A 362 18.25 -5.80 -0.45
N GLU A 363 17.76 -4.59 -0.20
CA GLU A 363 18.48 -3.63 0.64
C GLU A 363 18.60 -4.11 2.08
N VAL A 364 17.54 -4.73 2.62
CA VAL A 364 17.61 -5.39 3.93
C VAL A 364 18.66 -6.49 3.92
N ILE A 365 18.67 -7.37 2.90
CA ILE A 365 19.65 -8.43 2.76
C ILE A 365 21.07 -7.87 2.64
N ASN A 366 21.28 -6.82 1.85
CA ASN A 366 22.58 -6.19 1.67
C ASN A 366 23.09 -5.59 2.99
N ALA A 367 22.23 -4.86 3.71
CA ALA A 367 22.62 -4.27 4.99
C ALA A 367 22.82 -5.33 6.08
N ILE A 368 22.09 -6.45 6.02
CA ILE A 368 22.39 -7.66 6.82
C ILE A 368 23.77 -8.22 6.47
N GLN A 369 24.10 -8.36 5.19
CA GLN A 369 25.40 -8.86 4.73
C GLN A 369 26.55 -7.93 5.15
N ASP A 370 26.36 -6.62 5.04
CA ASP A 370 27.34 -5.62 5.47
C ASP A 370 27.54 -5.65 6.99
N ALA A 371 26.47 -5.82 7.77
CA ALA A 371 26.56 -6.00 9.22
C ALA A 371 27.36 -7.27 9.58
N LEU A 372 27.05 -8.40 8.94
CA LEU A 372 27.77 -9.66 9.14
C LEU A 372 29.26 -9.54 8.78
N LYS A 373 29.57 -8.89 7.65
CA LYS A 373 30.94 -8.63 7.20
C LYS A 373 31.69 -7.75 8.21
N LYS A 374 31.05 -6.69 8.71
CA LYS A 374 31.61 -5.81 9.75
C LYS A 374 31.95 -6.58 11.04
N TRP A 375 31.18 -7.61 11.37
CA TRP A 375 31.41 -8.47 12.54
C TRP A 375 32.32 -9.67 12.28
N GLY A 376 32.87 -9.80 11.07
CA GLY A 376 33.75 -10.91 10.71
C GLY A 376 33.06 -12.28 10.70
N VAL A 377 31.74 -12.32 10.48
CA VAL A 377 30.97 -13.56 10.38
C VAL A 377 31.00 -14.06 8.94
N ASP A 378 31.72 -15.16 8.70
CA ASP A 378 31.80 -15.82 7.40
C ASP A 378 30.66 -16.84 7.23
N ARG A 379 29.77 -16.61 6.25
CA ARG A 379 28.63 -17.49 5.97
C ARG A 379 29.03 -18.78 5.26
N SER A 380 30.22 -18.85 4.66
CA SER A 380 30.68 -20.07 3.95
C SER A 380 30.95 -21.25 4.90
N ASN A 381 31.05 -20.99 6.21
CA ASN A 381 31.22 -21.99 7.26
C ASN A 381 29.94 -22.27 8.08
N MET A 382 28.78 -21.68 7.75
CA MET A 382 27.55 -21.90 8.54
C MET A 382 26.87 -23.26 8.28
N ASP A 383 27.18 -23.93 7.17
CA ASP A 383 26.59 -25.24 6.82
C ASP A 383 27.37 -26.43 7.41
N ASN A 384 28.55 -26.20 8.00
CA ASN A 384 29.38 -27.25 8.60
C ASN A 384 29.76 -26.87 10.03
N GLU A 385 29.15 -27.61 10.97
CA GLU A 385 29.42 -27.61 12.41
C GLU A 385 29.07 -26.31 13.16
N GLY A 386 28.39 -26.51 14.29
CA GLY A 386 27.91 -25.45 15.16
C GLY A 386 29.03 -24.48 15.51
N THR A 387 28.93 -23.25 15.01
CA THR A 387 29.68 -22.13 15.54
C THR A 387 29.07 -21.74 16.88
N GLU A 388 29.39 -22.51 17.92
CA GLU A 388 29.27 -22.05 19.30
C GLU A 388 30.07 -20.75 19.44
N GLY A 389 29.38 -19.65 19.72
CA GLY A 389 30.03 -18.44 20.21
C GLY A 389 29.68 -17.12 19.53
N THR A 390 28.81 -17.07 18.51
CA THR A 390 28.39 -15.77 17.95
C THR A 390 26.87 -15.64 17.85
N ASP A 391 26.23 -15.21 18.95
CA ASP A 391 24.82 -14.80 18.93
C ASP A 391 24.68 -13.45 18.20
N VAL A 392 24.28 -13.49 16.92
CA VAL A 392 23.94 -12.31 16.12
C VAL A 392 22.44 -12.30 15.87
N VAL A 393 21.78 -11.20 16.25
CA VAL A 393 20.36 -10.97 15.94
C VAL A 393 20.26 -9.81 14.96
N LEU A 394 19.68 -10.12 13.80
CA LEU A 394 19.37 -9.15 12.75
C LEU A 394 17.87 -9.15 12.53
N ILE A 395 17.24 -8.01 12.76
CA ILE A 395 15.82 -7.80 12.49
C ILE A 395 15.74 -6.92 11.26
N GLY A 396 15.21 -7.47 10.17
CA GLY A 396 15.01 -6.79 8.90
C GLY A 396 13.57 -6.37 8.70
N GLU A 397 13.31 -5.09 8.42
CA GLU A 397 12.01 -4.62 7.93
C GLU A 397 12.16 -4.13 6.47
N SER A 398 11.37 -4.71 5.57
CA SER A 398 11.22 -4.23 4.18
C SER A 398 9.95 -3.39 4.08
N LEU A 399 10.05 -2.21 3.47
CA LEU A 399 8.87 -1.40 3.10
C LEU A 399 8.09 -2.02 1.92
N SER A 400 8.63 -3.03 1.24
CA SER A 400 7.89 -3.82 0.26
C SER A 400 6.91 -4.75 0.97
N HIS A 401 5.62 -4.60 0.66
CA HIS A 401 4.55 -5.45 1.20
C HIS A 401 4.26 -6.68 0.33
N ILE A 402 5.06 -6.91 -0.72
CA ILE A 402 5.00 -8.09 -1.60
C ILE A 402 6.42 -8.65 -1.71
N ASP A 403 6.60 -9.92 -1.34
CA ASP A 403 7.85 -10.65 -1.48
C ASP A 403 7.75 -11.63 -2.66
N GLY A 404 8.86 -11.78 -3.39
CA GLY A 404 8.96 -12.41 -4.71
C GLY A 404 8.61 -13.90 -4.74
N ASP A 405 8.51 -14.56 -3.59
CA ASP A 405 8.18 -15.99 -3.50
C ASP A 405 6.68 -16.28 -3.68
N ARG A 406 5.83 -15.25 -3.71
CA ARG A 406 4.43 -15.36 -4.12
C ARG A 406 4.18 -14.56 -5.38
N TRP A 407 4.27 -15.25 -6.51
CA TRP A 407 3.83 -14.79 -7.82
C TRP A 407 2.42 -14.21 -7.75
N ILE A 408 2.29 -12.89 -7.80
CA ILE A 408 1.00 -12.22 -8.08
C ILE A 408 1.08 -11.72 -9.52
N PRO A 409 0.49 -12.44 -10.49
CA PRO A 409 0.39 -11.90 -11.85
C PRO A 409 -0.40 -10.59 -11.79
N VAL A 410 0.18 -9.54 -12.37
CA VAL A 410 -0.48 -8.23 -12.48
C VAL A 410 -1.48 -8.28 -13.63
N THR A 411 -2.57 -8.98 -13.40
CA THR A 411 -3.82 -8.90 -14.15
C THR A 411 -4.95 -8.99 -13.13
N GLY A 412 -6.03 -8.26 -13.39
CA GLY A 412 -7.10 -7.97 -12.44
C GLY A 412 -7.74 -9.15 -11.71
N LEU A 413 -8.59 -8.78 -10.77
CA LEU A 413 -9.36 -9.62 -9.85
C LEU A 413 -10.11 -10.77 -10.54
N THR A 414 -10.39 -11.80 -9.73
CA THR A 414 -11.13 -13.08 -9.97
C THR A 414 -10.28 -14.22 -10.58
N GLU A 415 -10.27 -15.47 -10.10
CA GLU A 415 -11.18 -16.25 -9.22
C GLU A 415 -10.42 -17.12 -8.18
N GLY A 416 -11.17 -17.62 -7.20
CA GLY A 416 -10.69 -18.42 -6.05
C GLY A 416 -10.10 -19.80 -6.37
N LYS A 417 -9.33 -20.27 -5.38
CA LYS A 417 -8.43 -21.44 -5.28
C LYS A 417 -9.16 -22.80 -5.18
N PRO A 418 -8.43 -23.94 -5.12
CA PRO A 418 -8.21 -24.52 -3.77
C PRO A 418 -6.88 -25.29 -3.53
N THR A 419 -6.63 -25.45 -2.23
CA THR A 419 -5.66 -26.25 -1.45
C THR A 419 -5.51 -27.73 -1.90
N PRO A 420 -4.37 -28.41 -1.63
CA PRO A 420 -4.15 -29.79 -2.08
C PRO A 420 -4.74 -30.84 -1.10
N VAL A 421 -5.76 -31.61 -1.52
CA VAL A 421 -6.07 -32.93 -0.96
C VAL A 421 -6.62 -33.89 -2.04
N GLN A 422 -5.95 -35.03 -2.17
CA GLN A 422 -6.34 -36.33 -2.75
C GLN A 422 -6.80 -36.45 -4.23
N LYS A 423 -6.17 -37.43 -4.92
CA LYS A 423 -6.54 -37.94 -6.25
C LYS A 423 -8.01 -38.39 -6.30
N LEU A 424 -8.80 -37.79 -7.18
CA LEU A 424 -10.04 -38.38 -7.69
C LEU A 424 -10.02 -38.38 -9.23
N LYS A 425 -10.42 -39.52 -9.79
CA LYS A 425 -10.38 -39.90 -11.23
C LYS A 425 -11.32 -39.01 -12.08
N GLY A 426 -10.98 -38.76 -13.35
CA GLY A 426 -11.83 -38.07 -14.37
C GLY A 426 -13.08 -38.88 -14.76
N PRO A 427 -13.86 -38.60 -15.85
CA PRO A 427 -13.76 -37.65 -17.00
C PRO A 427 -15.11 -36.82 -17.12
N PRO A 428 -15.68 -36.33 -18.27
CA PRO A 428 -15.29 -36.35 -19.69
C PRO A 428 -15.31 -35.02 -20.47
N GLU A 429 -14.78 -35.11 -21.70
CA GLU A 429 -15.02 -34.24 -22.85
C GLU A 429 -16.47 -33.78 -22.93
N GLU A 430 -16.71 -32.52 -23.30
CA GLU A 430 -17.70 -31.90 -24.23
C GLU A 430 -17.64 -30.38 -23.96
N TRP A 431 -18.35 -29.51 -24.70
CA TRP A 431 -18.37 -28.03 -24.60
C TRP A 431 -17.30 -27.28 -25.43
N LYS A 432 -17.52 -27.34 -26.75
CA LYS A 432 -17.01 -26.39 -27.74
C LYS A 432 -17.71 -25.02 -27.63
N LEU A 433 -16.96 -23.99 -28.05
CA LEU A 433 -17.33 -22.59 -28.29
C LEU A 433 -18.71 -22.33 -28.90
N ALA A 434 -19.33 -21.23 -28.46
CA ALA A 434 -19.95 -20.21 -29.31
C ALA A 434 -19.56 -18.83 -28.77
#